data_AF-A0A316EIJ0-F1
#
_entry.id   AF-A0A316EIJ0-F1
#
_cell.length_a   1.000
_cell.length_b   1.000
_cell.length_c   1.000
_cell.angle_alpha   90.00
_cell.angle_beta   90.00
_cell.angle_gamma   90.00
#
_symmetry.space_group_name_H-M   'P 1'
#
loop_
_entity.id
_entity.type
_entity.pdbx_description
1 polymer ?
#
loop_
_entity_poly.entity_id
_entity_poly.type
_entity_poly.pdbx_seq_one_letter_code
_entity_poly.pdbx_strand_id
1 'polypeptide(L)'
;MRKTTKTTLSYFSSKLLDIILYIMLIVLLTKVIYVHSLAIKMSFCISSIDTIHTYLNLYNSKNFPEILGIILVCITAQIYISQLEIANATLENNIFNDKFNEWSAQIESAILEKVNLNEKLCKQFSLKRRHLFAKLFLKEMKIKNKNDLYDILSIYQNDVYYFETFEKKFENGKNYQTENTPRYSYDTFQFLFLLTIEKEYDDLRKDLKEWYEGKLPLKKGEILYELVGF
;
A
#
# COMPACT_ATOMS: atom_id res chain seq x y z
N MET A 1 -13.80 1.51 7.00
CA MET A 1 -14.69 2.58 6.48
C MET A 1 -14.29 4.02 6.87
N ARG A 2 -13.41 4.25 7.87
CA ARG A 2 -12.95 5.61 8.29
C ARG A 2 -11.77 6.21 7.49
N LYS A 3 -11.02 5.43 6.70
CA LYS A 3 -9.82 5.92 5.98
C LYS A 3 -10.17 6.71 4.72
N THR A 4 -11.20 6.30 3.97
CA THR A 4 -11.60 6.93 2.70
C THR A 4 -12.19 8.33 2.89
N THR A 5 -12.86 8.59 4.01
CA THR A 5 -13.45 9.90 4.33
C THR A 5 -12.40 10.95 4.72
N LYS A 6 -11.27 10.54 5.32
CA LYS A 6 -10.20 11.49 5.69
C LYS A 6 -9.37 11.93 4.48
N THR A 7 -9.06 11.00 3.58
CA THR A 7 -8.29 11.30 2.36
C THR A 7 -9.09 12.15 1.37
N THR A 8 -10.39 11.88 1.23
CA THR A 8 -11.29 12.70 0.37
C THR A 8 -11.46 14.12 0.91
N LEU A 9 -11.59 14.29 2.24
CA LEU A 9 -11.68 15.61 2.84
C LEU A 9 -10.37 16.41 2.72
N SER A 10 -9.21 15.78 2.97
CA SER A 10 -7.88 16.41 2.79
C SER A 10 -7.67 16.86 1.35
N TYR A 11 -7.96 15.96 0.40
CA TYR A 11 -7.85 16.24 -1.03
C TYR A 11 -8.78 17.38 -1.46
N PHE A 12 -10.03 17.37 -1.00
CA PHE A 12 -10.99 18.44 -1.29
C PHE A 12 -10.53 19.78 -0.71
N SER A 13 -10.01 19.81 0.53
CA SER A 13 -9.48 21.03 1.14
C SER A 13 -8.24 21.58 0.44
N SER A 14 -7.34 20.71 -0.01
CA SER A 14 -6.14 21.11 -0.76
C SER A 14 -6.51 21.69 -2.13
N LYS A 15 -7.43 21.04 -2.86
CA LYS A 15 -7.93 21.55 -4.15
C LYS A 15 -8.66 22.88 -4.03
N LEU A 16 -9.44 23.06 -2.97
CA LEU A 16 -10.13 24.32 -2.72
C LEU A 16 -9.14 25.45 -2.41
N LEU A 17 -8.08 25.16 -1.66
CA LEU A 17 -7.01 26.12 -1.37
C LEU A 17 -6.25 26.53 -2.64
N ASP A 18 -5.96 25.58 -3.53
CA ASP A 18 -5.33 25.85 -4.83
C ASP A 18 -6.18 26.79 -5.69
N ILE A 19 -7.50 26.56 -5.73
CA ILE A 19 -8.45 27.42 -6.47
C ILE A 19 -8.48 28.84 -5.88
N ILE A 20 -8.53 28.96 -4.55
CA ILE A 20 -8.48 30.26 -3.86
C ILE A 20 -7.17 30.97 -4.18
N LEU A 21 -6.03 30.28 -4.12
CA LEU A 21 -4.73 30.83 -4.43
C LEU A 21 -4.70 31.38 -5.88
N TYR A 22 -5.23 30.61 -6.83
CA TYR A 22 -5.29 30.99 -8.23
C TYR A 22 -6.16 32.24 -8.44
N ILE A 23 -7.34 32.29 -7.82
CA ILE A 23 -8.23 33.47 -7.86
C ILE A 23 -7.52 34.69 -7.27
N MET A 24 -6.87 34.55 -6.10
CA MET A 24 -6.16 35.65 -5.45
C MET A 24 -4.98 36.15 -6.28
N LEU A 25 -4.27 35.27 -6.98
CA LEU A 25 -3.21 35.64 -7.90
C LEU A 25 -3.74 36.47 -9.06
N ILE A 26 -4.88 36.09 -9.65
CA ILE A 26 -5.55 36.87 -10.71
C ILE A 26 -5.96 38.25 -10.19
N VAL A 27 -6.56 38.32 -9.00
CA VAL A 27 -6.95 39.59 -8.37
C VAL A 27 -5.72 40.47 -8.12
N LEU A 28 -4.60 39.89 -7.65
CA LEU A 28 -3.34 40.61 -7.46
C LEU A 28 -2.84 41.19 -8.78
N LEU A 29 -2.74 40.37 -9.84
CA LEU A 29 -2.29 40.82 -11.16
C LEU A 29 -3.17 41.93 -11.72
N THR A 30 -4.49 41.80 -11.57
CA THR A 30 -5.45 42.80 -12.05
C THR A 30 -5.26 44.13 -11.32
N LYS A 31 -4.99 44.09 -10.00
CA LYS A 31 -4.71 45.30 -9.22
C LYS A 31 -3.36 45.94 -9.59
N VAL A 32 -2.33 45.15 -9.83
CA VAL A 32 -1.02 45.66 -10.31
C VAL A 32 -1.21 46.41 -11.63
N ILE A 33 -1.92 45.80 -12.59
CA ILE A 33 -2.23 46.42 -13.88
C ILE A 33 -3.03 47.71 -13.68
N TYR A 34 -4.04 47.69 -12.80
CA TYR A 34 -4.86 48.86 -12.52
C TYR A 34 -4.05 50.03 -11.92
N VAL A 35 -3.20 49.78 -10.92
CA VAL A 35 -2.35 50.82 -10.32
C VAL A 35 -1.36 51.40 -11.35
N HIS A 36 -0.75 50.55 -12.17
CA HIS A 36 0.12 51.02 -13.26
C HIS A 36 -0.65 51.84 -14.30
N SER A 37 -1.89 51.44 -14.63
CA SER A 37 -2.73 52.20 -15.57
C SER A 37 -3.10 53.58 -15.04
N LEU A 38 -3.35 53.71 -13.72
CA LEU A 38 -3.58 55.00 -13.06
C LEU A 38 -2.32 55.84 -13.05
N ALA A 39 -1.17 55.26 -12.72
CA ALA A 39 0.12 55.95 -12.74
C ALA A 39 0.44 56.51 -14.14
N ILE A 40 0.22 55.72 -15.20
CA ILE A 40 0.40 56.16 -16.59
C ILE A 40 -0.53 57.34 -16.92
N LYS A 41 -1.81 57.28 -16.52
CA LYS A 41 -2.77 58.39 -16.70
C LYS A 41 -2.38 59.66 -15.95
N MET A 42 -1.67 59.55 -14.83
CA MET A 42 -1.17 60.68 -14.07
C MET A 42 0.14 61.26 -14.64
N SER A 43 0.58 60.81 -15.82
CA SER A 43 1.87 61.18 -16.42
C SER A 43 3.03 60.95 -15.45
N PHE A 44 3.00 59.81 -14.75
CA PHE A 44 3.96 59.51 -13.69
C PHE A 44 5.40 59.63 -14.19
N CYS A 45 6.15 60.53 -13.56
CA CYS A 45 7.57 60.72 -13.77
C CYS A 45 8.28 60.52 -12.42
N ILE A 46 9.33 59.69 -12.40
CA ILE A 46 10.17 59.48 -11.20
C ILE A 46 11.11 60.68 -11.07
N SER A 47 10.52 61.85 -10.83
CA SER A 47 11.24 63.12 -10.76
C SER A 47 11.23 63.72 -9.35
N SER A 48 10.35 63.27 -8.45
CA SER A 48 10.35 63.69 -7.04
C SER A 48 9.90 62.59 -6.08
N ILE A 49 10.27 62.75 -4.80
CA ILE A 49 9.91 61.86 -3.69
C ILE A 49 8.39 61.83 -3.46
N ASP A 50 7.70 62.96 -3.66
CA ASP A 50 6.24 63.04 -3.51
C ASP A 50 5.49 62.19 -4.55
N THR A 51 6.02 62.09 -5.78
CA THR A 51 5.45 61.21 -6.80
C THR A 51 5.59 59.74 -6.38
N ILE A 52 6.74 59.34 -5.83
CA ILE A 52 6.97 57.99 -5.31
C ILE A 52 6.00 57.67 -4.15
N HIS A 53 5.82 58.59 -3.20
CA HIS A 53 4.85 58.40 -2.12
C HIS A 53 3.41 58.29 -2.62
N THR A 54 3.03 59.10 -3.61
CA THR A 54 1.71 59.01 -4.23
C THR A 54 1.49 57.65 -4.89
N TYR A 55 2.51 57.14 -5.60
CA TYR A 55 2.46 55.81 -6.22
C TYR A 55 2.36 54.68 -5.19
N LEU A 56 3.14 54.72 -4.11
CA LEU A 56 3.05 53.73 -3.03
C LEU A 56 1.71 53.80 -2.28
N ASN A 57 1.15 55.00 -2.10
CA ASN A 57 -0.18 55.18 -1.50
C ASN A 57 -1.30 54.62 -2.39
N LEU A 58 -1.14 54.61 -3.72
CA LEU A 58 -2.08 53.92 -4.62
C LEU A 58 -2.07 52.40 -4.42
N TYR A 59 -0.94 51.79 -4.05
CA TYR A 59 -0.92 50.37 -3.67
C TYR A 59 -1.61 50.14 -2.32
N ASN A 60 -1.28 50.93 -1.31
CA ASN A 60 -1.86 50.78 0.03
C ASN A 60 -3.38 51.04 0.06
N SER A 61 -3.86 52.06 -0.65
CA SER A 61 -5.30 52.42 -0.71
C SER A 61 -6.17 51.41 -1.48
N LYS A 62 -5.58 50.41 -2.12
CA LYS A 62 -6.29 49.42 -2.94
C LYS A 62 -6.25 48.02 -2.36
N ASN A 63 -6.14 47.90 -1.04
CA ASN A 63 -6.12 46.65 -0.30
C ASN A 63 -5.06 45.64 -0.81
N PHE A 64 -3.91 46.17 -1.27
CA PHE A 64 -2.81 45.36 -1.79
C PHE A 64 -2.09 44.57 -0.67
N PRO A 65 -1.80 45.18 0.51
CA PRO A 65 -1.20 44.45 1.63
C PRO A 65 -2.06 43.26 2.11
N GLU A 66 -3.38 43.41 2.11
CA GLU A 66 -4.32 42.37 2.56
C GLU A 66 -4.33 41.18 1.59
N ILE A 67 -4.31 41.42 0.28
CA ILE A 67 -4.24 40.34 -0.72
C ILE A 67 -2.91 39.61 -0.63
N LEU A 68 -1.80 40.33 -0.49
CA LEU A 68 -0.50 39.70 -0.28
C LEU A 68 -0.47 38.88 1.01
N GLY A 69 -1.05 39.39 2.10
CA GLY A 69 -1.20 38.67 3.36
C GLY A 69 -1.99 37.37 3.19
N ILE A 70 -3.13 37.42 2.49
CA ILE A 70 -3.94 36.24 2.19
C ILE A 70 -3.15 35.23 1.36
N ILE A 71 -2.44 35.67 0.32
CA ILE A 71 -1.62 34.78 -0.53
C ILE A 71 -0.53 34.09 0.31
N LEU A 72 0.18 34.84 1.16
CA LEU A 72 1.22 34.28 2.03
C LEU A 72 0.63 33.26 3.02
N VAL A 73 -0.54 33.54 3.58
CA VAL A 73 -1.26 32.59 4.46
C VAL A 73 -1.67 31.33 3.70
N CYS A 74 -2.19 31.45 2.48
CA CYS A 74 -2.53 30.29 1.65
C CYS A 74 -1.29 29.45 1.30
N ILE A 75 -0.17 30.07 0.90
CA ILE A 75 1.07 29.35 0.59
C ILE A 75 1.60 28.61 1.82
N THR A 76 1.66 29.28 2.97
CA THR A 76 2.15 28.66 4.22
C THR A 76 1.25 27.50 4.64
N ALA A 77 -0.08 27.66 4.57
CA ALA A 77 -1.03 26.58 4.84
C ALA A 77 -0.81 25.38 3.90
N GLN A 78 -0.56 25.60 2.61
CA GLN A 78 -0.32 24.52 1.65
C GLN A 78 0.95 23.74 1.95
N ILE A 79 2.03 24.43 2.34
CA ILE A 79 3.27 23.79 2.77
C ILE A 79 3.04 22.92 4.01
N TYR A 80 2.31 23.44 5.01
CA TYR A 80 2.00 22.68 6.23
C TYR A 80 1.14 21.45 5.95
N ILE A 81 0.11 21.57 5.10
CA ILE A 81 -0.73 20.42 4.71
C ILE A 81 0.12 19.34 4.04
N SER A 82 0.98 19.72 3.09
CA SER A 82 1.87 18.79 2.39
C SER A 82 2.83 18.07 3.35
N GLN A 83 3.43 18.79 4.29
CA GLN A 83 4.29 18.19 5.32
C GLN A 83 3.53 17.21 6.21
N LEU A 84 2.29 17.53 6.60
CA LEU A 84 1.45 16.63 7.38
C LEU A 84 1.09 15.36 6.61
N GLU A 85 0.83 15.45 5.30
CA GLU A 85 0.58 14.29 4.45
C GLU A 85 1.81 13.37 4.37
N ILE A 86 3.00 13.95 4.18
CA ILE A 86 4.26 13.20 4.18
C ILE A 86 4.51 12.55 5.55
N ALA A 87 4.30 13.28 6.65
CA ALA A 87 4.46 12.76 7.99
C ALA A 87 3.50 11.59 8.27
N ASN A 88 2.24 11.70 7.84
CA ASN A 88 1.25 10.63 7.97
C ASN A 88 1.63 9.40 7.14
N ALA A 89 2.05 9.57 5.89
CA ALA A 89 2.49 8.46 5.05
C ALA A 89 3.72 7.75 5.66
N THR A 90 4.66 8.53 6.21
CA THR A 90 5.84 8.00 6.91
C THR A 90 5.43 7.23 8.16
N LEU A 91 4.49 7.76 8.95
CA LEU A 91 3.97 7.10 10.13
C LEU A 91 3.27 5.78 9.79
N GLU A 92 2.43 5.75 8.75
CA GLU A 92 1.77 4.51 8.30
C GLU A 92 2.79 3.46 7.85
N ASN A 93 3.84 3.87 7.14
CA ASN A 93 4.93 2.97 6.74
C ASN A 93 5.73 2.46 7.95
N ASN A 94 6.00 3.31 8.94
CA ASN A 94 6.68 2.91 10.16
C ASN A 94 5.85 1.88 10.94
N ILE A 95 4.55 2.13 11.12
CA ILE A 95 3.64 1.17 11.77
C ILE A 95 3.64 -0.17 11.02
N PHE A 96 3.62 -0.14 9.69
CA PHE A 96 3.68 -1.37 8.88
C PHE A 96 5.00 -2.11 9.10
N ASN A 97 6.14 -1.42 9.05
CA ASN A 97 7.45 -2.03 9.21
C ASN A 97 7.67 -2.56 10.64
N ASP A 98 7.24 -1.84 11.67
CA ASP A 98 7.35 -2.26 13.07
C ASP A 98 6.57 -3.55 13.29
N LYS A 99 5.31 -3.59 12.84
CA LYS A 99 4.48 -4.80 12.92
C LYS A 99 5.03 -5.94 12.06
N PHE A 100 5.58 -5.64 10.89
CA PHE A 100 6.23 -6.65 10.05
C PHE A 100 7.43 -7.25 10.77
N ASN A 101 8.26 -6.43 11.42
CA ASN A 101 9.45 -6.90 12.12
C ASN A 101 9.06 -7.83 13.29
N GLU A 102 8.09 -7.42 14.12
CA GLU A 102 7.57 -8.24 15.21
C GLU A 102 7.01 -9.58 14.70
N TRP A 103 6.12 -9.52 13.70
CA TRP A 103 5.54 -10.71 13.08
C TRP A 103 6.61 -11.61 12.45
N SER A 104 7.59 -11.02 11.76
CA SER A 104 8.63 -11.77 11.05
C SER A 104 9.56 -12.51 11.99
N ALA A 105 9.86 -11.95 13.17
CA ALA A 105 10.69 -12.60 14.18
C ALA A 105 10.03 -13.89 14.71
N GLN A 106 8.72 -13.87 14.93
CA GLN A 106 7.96 -15.06 15.36
C GLN A 106 8.00 -16.16 14.30
N ILE A 107 7.76 -15.78 13.04
CA ILE A 107 7.77 -16.72 11.91
C ILE A 107 9.17 -17.26 11.65
N GLU A 108 10.22 -16.44 11.77
CA GLU A 108 11.61 -16.86 11.53
C GLU A 108 12.05 -17.93 12.53
N SER A 109 11.63 -17.83 13.81
CA SER A 109 11.85 -18.89 14.80
C SER A 109 11.19 -20.21 14.36
N ALA A 110 9.92 -20.16 13.94
CA ALA A 110 9.19 -21.35 13.49
C ALA A 110 9.76 -21.96 12.20
N ILE A 111 10.30 -21.13 11.30
CA ILE A 111 10.98 -21.58 10.09
C ILE A 111 12.26 -22.35 10.45
N LEU A 112 13.06 -21.84 11.40
CA LEU A 112 14.28 -22.51 11.84
C LEU A 112 13.98 -23.88 12.48
N GLU A 113 12.86 -24.03 13.19
CA GLU A 113 12.43 -25.32 13.75
C GLU A 113 12.07 -26.35 12.67
N LYS A 114 11.58 -25.89 11.51
CA LYS A 114 11.11 -26.75 10.42
C LYS A 114 12.09 -26.87 9.25
N VAL A 115 13.18 -26.11 9.26
CA VAL A 115 14.13 -26.04 8.14
C VAL A 115 14.76 -27.40 7.83
N ASN A 116 15.03 -28.20 8.86
CA ASN A 116 15.60 -29.55 8.72
C ASN A 116 14.61 -30.56 8.11
N LEU A 117 13.31 -30.26 8.14
CA LEU A 117 12.27 -31.13 7.60
C LEU A 117 11.93 -30.76 6.15
N ASN A 118 11.93 -29.48 5.81
CA ASN A 118 11.51 -28.99 4.50
C ASN A 118 12.27 -27.69 4.15
N GLU A 119 13.58 -27.77 3.88
CA GLU A 119 14.46 -26.60 3.69
C GLU A 119 13.97 -25.69 2.55
N LYS A 120 13.55 -26.29 1.43
CA LYS A 120 13.11 -25.55 0.23
C LYS A 120 11.82 -24.78 0.47
N LEU A 121 10.85 -25.41 1.13
CA LEU A 121 9.61 -24.76 1.51
C LEU A 121 9.92 -23.59 2.45
N CYS A 122 10.72 -23.84 3.49
CA CYS A 122 11.14 -22.82 4.44
C CYS A 122 11.80 -21.62 3.74
N LYS A 123 12.70 -21.87 2.78
CA LYS A 123 13.34 -20.82 1.98
C LYS A 123 12.32 -20.02 1.16
N GLN A 124 11.41 -20.68 0.45
CA GLN A 124 10.40 -19.99 -0.36
C GLN A 124 9.39 -19.23 0.51
N PHE A 125 9.02 -19.79 1.66
CA PHE A 125 8.17 -19.12 2.64
C PHE A 125 8.84 -17.85 3.16
N SER A 126 10.12 -17.91 3.52
CA SER A 126 10.93 -16.75 3.91
C SER A 126 10.99 -15.68 2.83
N LEU A 127 11.18 -16.06 1.56
CA LEU A 127 11.21 -15.10 0.45
C LEU A 127 9.88 -14.38 0.25
N LYS A 128 8.76 -15.06 0.49
CA LYS A 128 7.41 -14.52 0.29
C LYS A 128 6.81 -13.87 1.54
N ARG A 129 7.50 -13.92 2.69
CA ARG A 129 6.99 -13.45 3.99
C ARG A 129 6.49 -12.01 3.98
N ARG A 130 7.20 -11.08 3.32
CA ARG A 130 6.80 -9.66 3.26
C ARG A 130 5.51 -9.47 2.46
N HIS A 131 5.33 -10.23 1.37
CA HIS A 131 4.11 -10.18 0.58
C HIS A 131 2.95 -10.83 1.33
N LEU A 132 3.19 -11.99 1.97
CA LEU A 132 2.21 -12.64 2.84
C LEU A 132 1.73 -11.68 3.93
N PHE A 133 2.66 -11.05 4.65
CA PHE A 133 2.34 -10.06 5.67
C PHE A 133 1.55 -8.89 5.10
N ALA A 134 1.91 -8.34 3.94
CA ALA A 134 1.16 -7.24 3.33
C ALA A 134 -0.31 -7.60 3.07
N LYS A 135 -0.59 -8.81 2.55
CA LYS A 135 -1.96 -9.28 2.33
C LYS A 135 -2.71 -9.50 3.65
N LEU A 136 -2.05 -10.08 4.64
CA LEU A 136 -2.63 -10.33 5.96
C LEU A 136 -2.90 -9.03 6.73
N PHE A 137 -1.97 -8.08 6.69
CA PHE A 137 -2.06 -6.79 7.36
C PHE A 137 -3.27 -5.98 6.88
N LEU A 138 -3.54 -5.98 5.57
CA LEU A 138 -4.72 -5.34 4.99
C LEU A 138 -6.03 -5.99 5.47
N LYS A 139 -5.98 -7.27 5.86
CA LYS A 139 -7.10 -8.02 6.41
C LYS A 139 -7.06 -8.11 7.95
N GLU A 140 -6.25 -7.26 8.61
CA GLU A 140 -6.07 -7.23 10.07
C GLU A 140 -5.68 -8.59 10.66
N MET A 141 -4.85 -9.36 9.96
CA MET A 141 -4.38 -10.70 10.33
C MET A 141 -5.50 -11.75 10.49
N LYS A 142 -6.69 -11.50 9.91
CA LYS A 142 -7.88 -12.35 10.05
C LYS A 142 -8.34 -12.85 8.69
N ILE A 143 -8.64 -14.14 8.61
CA ILE A 143 -9.22 -14.78 7.42
C ILE A 143 -10.68 -15.11 7.74
N LYS A 144 -11.62 -14.49 7.02
CA LYS A 144 -13.05 -14.58 7.34
C LYS A 144 -13.79 -15.66 6.55
N ASN A 145 -13.26 -16.05 5.39
CA ASN A 145 -13.90 -16.98 4.47
C ASN A 145 -12.89 -17.57 3.48
N LYS A 146 -13.35 -18.53 2.68
CA LYS A 146 -12.60 -19.21 1.63
C LYS A 146 -12.00 -18.27 0.57
N ASN A 147 -12.72 -17.22 0.18
CA ASN A 147 -12.22 -16.27 -0.83
C ASN A 147 -11.03 -15.46 -0.30
N ASP A 148 -11.09 -15.01 0.95
CA ASP A 148 -9.96 -14.35 1.62
C ASP A 148 -8.74 -15.27 1.69
N LEU A 149 -8.97 -16.54 2.04
CA LEU A 149 -7.91 -17.55 2.09
C LEU A 149 -7.26 -17.72 0.72
N TYR A 150 -8.04 -17.91 -0.34
CA TYR A 150 -7.51 -18.17 -1.68
C TYR A 150 -6.79 -16.95 -2.27
N ASP A 151 -7.28 -15.74 -1.96
CA ASP A 151 -6.56 -14.51 -2.29
C ASP A 151 -5.19 -14.47 -1.59
N ILE A 152 -5.10 -14.78 -0.30
CA ILE A 152 -3.81 -14.84 0.40
C ILE A 152 -2.92 -15.94 -0.16
N LEU A 153 -3.46 -17.13 -0.41
CA LEU A 153 -2.67 -18.28 -0.87
C LEU A 153 -2.19 -18.14 -2.33
N SER A 154 -2.79 -17.27 -3.14
CA SER A 154 -2.35 -17.01 -4.52
C SER A 154 -0.86 -16.66 -4.65
N ILE A 155 -0.24 -16.12 -3.59
CA ILE A 155 1.20 -15.82 -3.55
C ILE A 155 2.04 -17.10 -3.75
N TYR A 156 1.55 -18.27 -3.32
CA TYR A 156 2.22 -19.57 -3.40
C TYR A 156 1.74 -20.43 -4.58
N GLN A 157 0.89 -19.91 -5.47
CA GLN A 157 0.20 -20.70 -6.50
C GLN A 157 1.16 -21.56 -7.36
N ASN A 158 2.35 -21.06 -7.66
CA ASN A 158 3.34 -21.75 -8.48
C ASN A 158 4.37 -22.56 -7.68
N ASP A 159 4.36 -22.45 -6.34
CA ASP A 159 5.39 -23.08 -5.51
C ASP A 159 4.95 -24.44 -4.98
N VAL A 160 3.65 -24.71 -4.90
CA VAL A 160 3.13 -25.97 -4.32
C VAL A 160 3.73 -27.19 -5.01
N TYR A 161 3.80 -27.16 -6.35
CA TYR A 161 4.48 -28.21 -7.11
C TYR A 161 5.99 -28.27 -6.83
N TYR A 162 6.64 -27.12 -6.68
CA TYR A 162 8.06 -27.04 -6.35
C TYR A 162 8.38 -27.62 -4.96
N PHE A 163 7.47 -27.46 -3.98
CA PHE A 163 7.62 -28.04 -2.65
C PHE A 163 7.64 -29.57 -2.72
N GLU A 164 6.69 -30.18 -3.43
CA GLU A 164 6.51 -31.64 -3.44
C GLU A 164 7.44 -32.42 -4.39
N THR A 165 8.17 -31.76 -5.30
CA THR A 165 8.87 -32.45 -6.41
C THR A 165 10.27 -32.96 -6.10
N PHE A 166 10.97 -32.44 -5.10
CA PHE A 166 12.41 -32.71 -4.96
C PHE A 166 12.79 -33.64 -3.82
N GLU A 167 11.95 -33.80 -2.79
CA GLU A 167 12.23 -34.70 -1.66
C GLU A 167 11.90 -36.17 -1.96
N LYS A 168 11.20 -36.45 -3.08
CA LYS A 168 11.07 -37.80 -3.64
C LYS A 168 12.40 -38.50 -3.95
N LYS A 169 13.53 -37.77 -3.99
CA LYS A 169 14.85 -38.34 -4.28
C LYS A 169 15.65 -38.81 -3.06
N PHE A 170 15.26 -38.46 -1.83
CA PHE A 170 16.12 -38.68 -0.65
C PHE A 170 15.68 -39.78 0.31
N GLU A 171 14.48 -40.37 0.16
CA GLU A 171 14.06 -41.53 0.96
C GLU A 171 14.06 -42.83 0.13
N ASN A 172 15.21 -43.51 0.08
CA ASN A 172 15.35 -44.98 -0.03
C ASN A 172 14.28 -45.74 -0.85
N GLY A 173 14.13 -45.40 -2.14
CA GLY A 173 13.42 -46.26 -3.11
C GLY A 173 11.93 -46.49 -2.85
N LYS A 174 11.29 -45.78 -1.92
CA LYS A 174 9.85 -45.85 -1.72
C LYS A 174 9.19 -44.73 -2.51
N ASN A 175 8.64 -45.09 -3.67
CA ASN A 175 7.72 -44.22 -4.40
C ASN A 175 6.53 -43.90 -3.49
N TYR A 176 6.50 -42.68 -2.94
CA TYR A 176 5.27 -42.09 -2.41
C TYR A 176 4.37 -41.70 -3.59
N GLN A 177 3.81 -42.73 -4.23
CA GLN A 177 2.68 -42.65 -5.15
C GLN A 177 1.65 -43.67 -4.68
N THR A 178 1.05 -43.44 -3.52
CA THR A 178 -0.23 -44.07 -3.18
C THR A 178 -1.24 -42.99 -2.83
N GLU A 179 -2.52 -43.26 -3.06
CA GLU A 179 -3.66 -42.36 -2.89
C GLU A 179 -3.78 -41.74 -1.48
N ASN A 180 -3.01 -42.23 -0.50
CA ASN A 180 -3.04 -41.84 0.90
C ASN A 180 -1.65 -41.49 1.48
N THR A 181 -0.67 -41.12 0.65
CA THR A 181 0.63 -40.67 1.21
C THR A 181 0.51 -39.28 1.82
N PRO A 182 0.97 -39.06 3.07
CA PRO A 182 1.05 -37.72 3.64
C PRO A 182 1.87 -36.84 2.70
N ARG A 183 1.29 -35.70 2.30
CA ARG A 183 1.94 -34.70 1.47
C ARG A 183 3.13 -34.17 2.25
N TYR A 184 4.33 -34.42 1.75
CA TYR A 184 5.57 -34.33 2.53
C TYR A 184 5.78 -32.92 3.10
N SER A 185 5.41 -31.90 2.33
CA SER A 185 5.60 -30.51 2.70
C SER A 185 4.34 -29.83 3.22
N TYR A 186 3.16 -30.47 3.10
CA TYR A 186 1.88 -29.86 3.50
C TYR A 186 1.81 -29.59 5.01
N ASP A 187 2.23 -30.52 5.86
CA ASP A 187 2.15 -30.32 7.31
C ASP A 187 3.01 -29.13 7.76
N THR A 188 4.19 -28.97 7.14
CA THR A 188 5.05 -27.81 7.37
C THR A 188 4.43 -26.54 6.79
N PHE A 189 3.87 -26.60 5.58
CA PHE A 189 3.16 -25.47 4.97
C PHE A 189 2.00 -24.99 5.85
N GLN A 190 1.15 -25.91 6.29
CA GLN A 190 0.00 -25.65 7.13
C GLN A 190 0.45 -25.07 8.47
N PHE A 191 1.46 -25.67 9.12
CA PHE A 191 1.99 -25.16 10.38
C PHE A 191 2.48 -23.72 10.25
N LEU A 192 3.34 -23.44 9.26
CA LEU A 192 3.87 -22.09 9.04
C LEU A 192 2.77 -21.11 8.67
N PHE A 193 1.82 -21.49 7.80
CA PHE A 193 0.73 -20.62 7.39
C PHE A 193 -0.20 -20.28 8.56
N LEU A 194 -0.59 -21.27 9.37
CA LEU A 194 -1.49 -21.05 10.51
C LEU A 194 -0.87 -20.17 11.60
N LEU A 195 0.45 -20.22 11.76
CA LEU A 195 1.16 -19.30 12.67
C LEU A 195 1.10 -17.83 12.22
N THR A 196 0.80 -17.58 10.95
CA THR A 196 0.79 -16.21 10.41
C THR A 196 -0.52 -15.46 10.66
N ILE A 197 -1.57 -16.16 11.09
CA ILE A 197 -2.93 -15.62 11.25
C ILE A 197 -3.32 -15.55 12.73
N GLU A 198 -4.07 -14.52 13.11
CA GLU A 198 -4.59 -14.37 14.48
C GLU A 198 -5.93 -15.09 14.67
N LYS A 199 -6.75 -15.15 13.62
CA LYS A 199 -8.09 -15.76 13.68
C LYS A 199 -8.42 -16.54 12.41
N GLU A 200 -8.78 -17.80 12.63
CA GLU A 200 -9.30 -18.71 11.61
C GLU A 200 -10.83 -18.75 11.60
N TYR A 201 -11.41 -19.11 10.45
CA TYR A 201 -12.82 -19.52 10.34
C TYR A 201 -12.89 -21.06 10.39
N ASP A 202 -14.07 -21.59 10.72
CA ASP A 202 -14.24 -23.00 11.10
C ASP A 202 -13.69 -24.00 10.06
N ASP A 203 -13.91 -23.74 8.77
CA ASP A 203 -13.48 -24.61 7.67
C ASP A 203 -12.08 -24.30 7.11
N LEU A 204 -11.32 -23.37 7.71
CA LEU A 204 -10.04 -22.89 7.15
C LEU A 204 -9.05 -24.00 6.84
N ARG A 205 -8.91 -24.97 7.75
CA ARG A 205 -7.96 -26.08 7.59
C ARG A 205 -8.34 -27.00 6.44
N LYS A 206 -9.65 -27.22 6.25
CA LYS A 206 -10.18 -28.03 5.16
C LYS A 206 -9.96 -27.33 3.82
N ASP A 207 -10.31 -26.05 3.73
CA ASP A 207 -10.14 -25.26 2.51
C ASP A 207 -8.67 -25.01 2.16
N LEU A 208 -7.79 -24.87 3.16
CA LEU A 208 -6.34 -24.78 2.98
C LEU A 208 -5.78 -26.06 2.36
N LYS A 209 -6.24 -27.22 2.87
CA LYS A 209 -5.89 -28.52 2.31
C LYS A 209 -6.36 -28.59 0.87
N GLU A 210 -7.65 -28.40 0.62
CA GLU A 210 -8.25 -28.43 -0.72
C GLU A 210 -7.51 -27.53 -1.72
N TRP A 211 -7.13 -26.32 -1.30
CA TRP A 211 -6.34 -25.41 -2.14
C TRP A 211 -4.96 -25.99 -2.47
N TYR A 212 -4.22 -26.46 -1.47
CA TYR A 212 -2.90 -27.05 -1.67
C TYR A 212 -2.99 -28.31 -2.54
N GLU A 213 -4.05 -29.08 -2.37
CA GLU A 213 -4.35 -30.28 -3.15
C GLU A 213 -4.60 -29.99 -4.61
N GLY A 214 -5.43 -29.00 -4.91
CA GLY A 214 -5.77 -28.59 -6.26
C GLY A 214 -4.62 -27.94 -7.05
N LYS A 215 -3.45 -27.72 -6.45
CA LYS A 215 -2.26 -27.19 -7.15
C LYS A 215 -1.24 -28.25 -7.55
N LEU A 216 -1.45 -29.51 -7.17
CA LEU A 216 -0.62 -30.60 -7.66
C LEU A 216 -1.11 -31.07 -9.03
N PRO A 217 -0.18 -31.51 -9.91
CA PRO A 217 -0.58 -32.12 -11.17
C PRO A 217 -1.42 -33.37 -10.90
N LEU A 218 -2.54 -33.49 -11.62
CA LEU A 218 -3.37 -34.69 -11.65
C LEU A 218 -2.51 -35.91 -11.96
N LYS A 219 -2.83 -37.06 -11.34
CA LYS A 219 -2.07 -38.29 -11.60
C LYS A 219 -2.16 -38.60 -13.09
N LYS A 220 -1.08 -39.17 -13.64
CA LYS A 220 -0.92 -39.52 -15.06
C LYS A 220 -1.96 -40.54 -15.61
N GLY A 221 -3.00 -40.88 -14.84
CA GLY A 221 -4.16 -41.69 -15.22
C GLY A 221 -5.50 -40.96 -15.24
N GLU A 222 -5.59 -39.71 -14.76
CA GLU A 222 -6.83 -38.91 -14.80
C GLU A 222 -6.97 -38.12 -16.12
N ILE A 223 -5.86 -37.85 -16.81
CA ILE A 223 -5.85 -37.19 -18.12
C ILE A 223 -6.49 -38.07 -19.21
N LEU A 224 -6.59 -39.38 -18.98
CA LEU A 224 -7.18 -40.32 -19.95
C LEU A 224 -8.71 -40.38 -19.90
N TYR A 225 -9.37 -39.91 -18.84
CA TYR A 225 -10.84 -39.93 -18.75
C TYR A 225 -11.51 -38.64 -19.22
N GLU A 226 -10.82 -37.49 -19.21
CA GLU A 226 -11.36 -36.23 -19.76
C GLU A 226 -11.13 -36.08 -21.27
N LEU A 227 -10.15 -36.78 -21.85
CA LEU A 227 -9.91 -36.78 -23.30
C LEU A 227 -10.56 -37.97 -24.03
N VAL A 228 -11.13 -38.93 -23.30
CA VAL A 228 -11.82 -40.10 -23.86
C VAL A 228 -13.16 -40.29 -23.13
N GLY A 229 -14.05 -39.32 -23.30
CA GLY A 229 -15.38 -39.31 -22.68
C GLY A 229 -16.41 -38.62 -23.57
N PHE A 230 -16.74 -39.30 -24.68
CA PHE A 230 -17.92 -39.15 -25.57
C PHE A 230 -18.25 -37.77 -26.18
#